data_AF-A0A965VK80-F1
#
_entry.id   AF-A0A965VK80-F1
#
_cell.length_a   1.000
_cell.length_b   1.000
_cell.length_c   1.000
_cell.angle_alpha   90.00
_cell.angle_beta   90.00
_cell.angle_gamma   90.00
#
_symmetry.space_group_name_H-M   'P 1'
#
loop_
_entity.id
_entity.type
_entity.pdbx_description
1 polymer ?
#
loop_
_entity_poly.entity_id
_entity_poly.type
_entity_poly.pdbx_seq_one_letter_code
_entity_poly.pdbx_strand_id
1 'polypeptide(L)'
;EGDRWAALNAKVAHSDAPRIMAAAESLLAPYQQRMRESGVWMSHLLIAIGQTAFSFEPVFHWHDDWMPVHARTLSSEARARLVEPAANPAARALVDELRQKLVALFAEFGAASNQLGKTYPYLEVLRPESAELALAVKRALDPKGLMNPGALGLKGP
;
A
#
# COMPACT_ATOMS: atom_id res chain seq x y z
N GLU A 1 5.92 21.18 -4.66
CA GLU A 1 4.77 20.64 -5.43
C GLU A 1 3.88 19.70 -4.61
N GLY A 2 4.33 19.21 -3.44
CA GLY A 2 3.50 18.35 -2.58
C GLY A 2 3.30 16.97 -3.19
N ASP A 3 4.33 16.49 -3.89
CA ASP A 3 4.35 15.17 -4.51
C ASP A 3 4.19 14.08 -3.44
N ARG A 4 3.23 13.19 -3.69
CA ARG A 4 2.87 12.07 -2.83
C ARG A 4 2.99 10.80 -3.65
N TRP A 5 3.46 9.75 -3.00
CA TRP A 5 3.48 8.43 -3.59
C TRP A 5 3.05 7.37 -2.58
N ALA A 6 2.34 6.36 -3.05
CA ALA A 6 1.90 5.22 -2.27
C ALA A 6 2.17 3.94 -3.05
N ALA A 7 3.21 3.21 -2.63
CA ALA A 7 3.58 1.94 -3.23
C ALA A 7 2.77 0.78 -2.62
N LEU A 8 2.47 -0.19 -3.47
CA LEU A 8 2.03 -1.53 -3.10
C LEU A 8 3.01 -2.52 -3.72
N ASN A 9 3.12 -3.71 -3.15
CA ASN A 9 3.94 -4.76 -3.71
C ASN A 9 3.30 -6.14 -3.61
N ALA A 10 3.51 -6.93 -4.64
CA ALA A 10 3.09 -8.32 -4.76
C ALA A 10 4.25 -9.15 -5.32
N LYS A 11 4.58 -10.24 -4.64
CA LYS A 11 5.60 -11.20 -5.05
C LYS A 11 4.91 -12.48 -5.47
N VAL A 12 5.14 -12.88 -6.72
CA VAL A 12 4.56 -14.07 -7.35
C VAL A 12 5.65 -14.90 -8.01
N ALA A 13 5.33 -16.13 -8.44
CA ALA A 13 6.21 -16.87 -9.33
C ALA A 13 6.39 -16.13 -10.67
N HIS A 14 7.54 -16.28 -11.33
CA HIS A 14 7.79 -15.67 -12.65
C HIS A 14 6.68 -16.00 -13.67
N SER A 15 6.13 -17.21 -13.62
CA SER A 15 5.03 -17.66 -14.50
C SER A 15 3.71 -16.91 -14.27
N ASP A 16 3.50 -16.33 -13.09
CA ASP A 16 2.29 -15.59 -12.76
C ASP A 16 2.43 -14.08 -12.98
N ALA A 17 3.64 -13.58 -13.25
CA ALA A 17 3.88 -12.16 -13.45
C ALA A 17 3.02 -11.53 -14.57
N PRO A 18 2.89 -12.13 -15.77
CA PRO A 18 2.01 -11.56 -16.80
C PRO A 18 0.53 -11.55 -16.37
N ARG A 19 0.11 -12.58 -15.60
CA ARG A 19 -1.29 -12.73 -15.16
C ARG A 19 -1.68 -11.66 -14.15
N ILE A 20 -0.85 -11.41 -13.14
CA ILE A 20 -1.14 -10.40 -12.12
C ILE A 20 -1.09 -8.98 -12.70
N MET A 21 -0.18 -8.71 -13.64
CA MET A 21 -0.09 -7.43 -14.31
C MET A 21 -1.33 -7.15 -15.17
N ALA A 22 -1.75 -8.12 -15.98
CA ALA A 22 -2.96 -7.97 -16.81
C ALA A 22 -4.24 -7.83 -15.96
N ALA A 23 -4.33 -8.58 -14.85
CA ALA A 23 -5.45 -8.47 -13.94
C ALA A 23 -5.50 -7.10 -13.24
N ALA A 24 -4.35 -6.56 -12.83
CA ALA A 24 -4.25 -5.22 -12.25
C ALA A 24 -4.64 -4.13 -13.26
N GLU A 25 -4.20 -4.22 -14.51
CA GLU A 25 -4.60 -3.30 -15.58
C GLU A 25 -6.11 -3.34 -15.81
N SER A 26 -6.69 -4.54 -15.94
CA SER A 26 -8.14 -4.73 -16.12
C SER A 26 -8.95 -4.17 -14.94
N LEU A 27 -8.48 -4.41 -13.71
CA LEU A 27 -9.10 -3.90 -12.48
C LEU A 27 -9.12 -2.36 -12.44
N LEU A 28 -8.06 -1.71 -12.91
CA LEU A 28 -7.92 -0.25 -12.86
C LEU A 28 -8.52 0.46 -14.08
N ALA A 29 -8.78 -0.23 -15.19
CA ALA A 29 -9.30 0.35 -16.42
C ALA A 29 -10.58 1.22 -16.22
N PRO A 30 -11.57 0.82 -15.40
CA PRO A 30 -12.76 1.65 -15.16
C PRO A 30 -12.48 2.96 -14.41
N TYR A 31 -11.31 3.11 -13.78
CA TYR A 31 -10.97 4.26 -12.94
C TYR A 31 -10.09 5.29 -13.64
N GLN A 32 -9.62 5.01 -14.86
CA GLN A 32 -8.69 5.88 -15.57
C GLN A 32 -9.19 7.32 -15.72
N GLN A 33 -10.50 7.52 -15.95
CA GLN A 33 -11.07 8.86 -16.03
C GLN A 33 -11.01 9.59 -14.67
N ARG A 34 -11.45 8.94 -13.58
CA ARG A 34 -11.38 9.50 -12.22
C ARG A 34 -9.95 9.81 -11.79
N MET A 35 -8.99 8.96 -12.19
CA MET A 35 -7.57 9.17 -11.95
C MET A 35 -7.09 10.46 -12.63
N ARG A 36 -7.39 10.64 -13.93
CA ARG A 36 -7.05 11.87 -14.67
C ARG A 36 -7.68 13.11 -14.06
N GLU A 37 -8.97 13.07 -13.74
CA GLU A 37 -9.70 14.20 -13.14
C GLU A 37 -9.17 14.58 -11.75
N SER A 38 -8.67 13.60 -10.98
CA SER A 38 -8.12 13.83 -9.65
C SER A 38 -6.61 14.12 -9.65
N GLY A 39 -5.95 14.08 -10.82
CA GLY A 39 -4.50 14.24 -10.94
C GLY A 39 -3.70 13.07 -10.35
N VAL A 40 -4.25 11.86 -10.36
CA VAL A 40 -3.60 10.63 -9.92
C VAL A 40 -3.01 9.91 -11.14
N TRP A 41 -1.76 9.48 -11.04
CA TRP A 41 -1.12 8.60 -12.02
C TRP A 41 -0.41 7.44 -11.33
N MET A 42 0.11 6.50 -12.12
CA MET A 42 0.74 5.29 -11.58
C MET A 42 2.01 4.95 -12.36
N SER A 43 3.06 4.58 -11.63
CA SER A 43 4.24 3.92 -12.18
C SER A 43 4.32 2.48 -11.70
N HIS A 44 5.13 1.66 -12.36
CA HIS A 44 5.40 0.29 -11.91
C HIS A 44 6.89 0.11 -11.65
N LEU A 45 7.22 -0.52 -10.52
CA LEU A 45 8.53 -1.10 -10.30
C LEU A 45 8.41 -2.62 -10.46
N LEU A 46 9.16 -3.17 -11.41
CA LEU A 46 9.14 -4.57 -11.81
C LEU A 46 10.51 -5.18 -11.55
N ILE A 47 10.58 -6.26 -10.76
CA ILE A 47 11.86 -6.85 -10.36
C ILE A 47 11.80 -8.37 -10.48
N ALA A 48 12.67 -8.95 -11.30
CA ALA A 48 12.96 -10.39 -11.23
C ALA A 48 13.88 -10.67 -10.02
N ILE A 49 13.40 -11.41 -9.04
CA ILE A 49 14.10 -11.77 -7.82
C ILE A 49 14.60 -13.22 -7.94
N GLY A 50 15.87 -13.35 -8.33
CA GLY A 50 16.50 -14.66 -8.54
C GLY A 50 15.71 -15.53 -9.53
N GLN A 51 15.68 -16.83 -9.26
CA GLN A 51 15.07 -17.81 -10.16
C GLN A 51 13.59 -18.10 -9.87
N THR A 52 13.03 -17.60 -8.75
CA THR A 52 11.75 -18.11 -8.23
C THR A 52 10.67 -17.05 -8.08
N ALA A 53 11.02 -15.77 -7.97
CA ALA A 53 10.05 -14.73 -7.64
C ALA A 53 10.15 -13.52 -8.56
N PHE A 54 9.01 -12.90 -8.80
CA PHE A 54 8.87 -11.63 -9.49
C PHE A 54 8.12 -10.65 -8.58
N SER A 55 8.68 -9.46 -8.40
CA SER A 55 8.01 -8.35 -7.69
C SER A 55 7.28 -7.48 -8.70
N PHE A 56 5.98 -7.36 -8.51
CA PHE A 56 5.12 -6.39 -9.16
C PHE A 56 4.74 -5.30 -8.15
N GLU A 57 5.16 -4.06 -8.40
CA GLU A 57 4.92 -2.94 -7.48
C GLU A 57 4.26 -1.75 -8.17
N PRO A 58 2.92 -1.65 -8.12
CA PRO A 58 2.20 -0.44 -8.49
C PRO A 58 2.46 0.69 -7.49
N VAL A 59 2.80 1.87 -7.99
CA VAL A 59 3.03 3.06 -7.19
C VAL A 59 2.10 4.16 -7.68
N PHE A 60 1.11 4.51 -6.87
CA PHE A 60 0.26 5.67 -7.14
C PHE A 60 1.00 6.95 -6.79
N HIS A 61 0.81 7.97 -7.61
CA HIS A 61 1.36 9.30 -7.43
C HIS A 61 0.25 10.35 -7.55
N TRP A 62 0.33 11.41 -6.76
CA TRP A 62 -0.56 12.56 -6.82
C TRP A 62 0.06 13.77 -6.12
N HIS A 63 -0.51 14.95 -6.34
CA HIS A 63 -0.13 16.16 -5.59
C HIS A 63 -1.15 16.47 -4.51
N ASP A 64 -0.66 16.92 -3.35
CA ASP A 64 -1.48 17.22 -2.18
C ASP A 64 -0.85 18.28 -1.27
N ASP A 65 -1.59 18.71 -0.25
CA ASP A 65 -1.09 19.52 0.85
C ASP A 65 0.10 18.84 1.56
N TRP A 66 0.84 19.60 2.36
CA TRP A 66 1.94 19.03 3.13
C TRP A 66 1.42 18.37 4.41
N MET A 67 1.96 17.20 4.76
CA MET A 67 1.70 16.63 6.09
C MET A 67 2.20 17.57 7.20
N PRO A 68 1.58 17.53 8.40
CA PRO A 68 2.03 18.31 9.55
C PRO A 68 3.50 18.11 9.93
N VAL A 69 4.11 16.97 9.58
CA VAL A 69 5.55 16.75 9.80
C VAL A 69 6.42 17.64 8.90
N HIS A 70 6.08 17.82 7.63
CA HIS A 70 6.86 18.64 6.70
C HIS A 70 6.87 20.10 7.16
N ALA A 71 5.70 20.63 7.53
CA ALA A 71 5.59 22.00 8.03
C ALA A 71 6.46 22.24 9.28
N ARG A 72 6.71 21.22 10.11
CA ARG A 72 7.57 21.34 11.31
C ARG A 72 9.06 21.25 11.00
N THR A 73 9.45 20.62 9.89
CA THR A 73 10.86 20.40 9.51
C THR A 73 11.41 21.44 8.55
N LEU A 74 10.56 22.31 7.97
CA LEU A 74 11.00 23.36 7.06
C LEU A 74 11.88 24.39 7.77
N SER A 75 13.04 24.70 7.19
CA SER A 75 13.85 25.85 7.58
C SER A 75 13.09 27.16 7.30
N SER A 76 13.50 28.25 7.97
CA SER A 76 12.94 29.59 7.72
C SER A 76 13.09 30.01 6.25
N GLU A 77 14.24 29.74 5.64
CA GLU A 77 14.52 30.00 4.23
C GLU A 77 13.59 29.18 3.30
N ALA A 78 13.42 27.88 3.57
CA ALA A 78 12.53 27.04 2.80
C ALA A 78 11.07 27.49 2.91
N ARG A 79 10.63 27.90 4.10
CA ARG A 79 9.29 28.44 4.34
C ARG A 79 9.01 29.74 3.58
N ALA A 80 10.02 30.58 3.39
CA ALA A 80 9.87 31.82 2.63
C ALA A 80 9.77 31.58 1.12
N ARG A 81 10.37 30.48 0.61
CA ARG A 81 10.45 30.18 -0.82
C ARG A 81 9.37 29.22 -1.32
N LEU A 82 8.97 28.26 -0.49
CA LEU A 82 8.07 27.19 -0.91
C LEU A 82 6.61 27.58 -0.66
N VAL A 83 5.77 27.32 -1.66
CA VAL A 83 4.32 27.46 -1.56
C VAL A 83 3.72 26.08 -1.31
N GLU A 84 2.91 25.98 -0.26
CA GLU A 84 2.15 24.77 0.04
C GLU A 84 1.03 24.60 -0.99
N PRO A 85 0.93 23.43 -1.64
CA PRO A 85 -0.17 23.14 -2.56
C PRO A 85 -1.51 23.01 -1.84
N ALA A 86 -2.60 23.13 -2.61
CA ALA A 86 -3.93 22.89 -2.08
C ALA A 86 -4.17 21.42 -1.74
N ALA A 87 -4.99 21.18 -0.72
CA ALA A 87 -5.46 19.87 -0.35
C ALA A 87 -6.23 19.19 -1.50
N ASN A 88 -5.96 17.91 -1.74
CA ASN A 88 -6.62 17.10 -2.76
C ASN A 88 -7.33 15.87 -2.13
N PRO A 89 -8.45 16.08 -1.43
CA PRO A 89 -9.19 14.98 -0.78
C PRO A 89 -9.74 13.96 -1.78
N ALA A 90 -10.05 14.38 -3.03
CA ALA A 90 -10.52 13.48 -4.08
C ALA A 90 -9.44 12.47 -4.49
N ALA A 91 -8.20 12.93 -4.71
CA ALA A 91 -7.07 12.04 -4.99
C ALA A 91 -6.79 11.09 -3.82
N ARG A 92 -6.78 11.60 -2.58
CA ARG A 92 -6.56 10.76 -1.38
C ARG A 92 -7.56 9.61 -1.31
N ALA A 93 -8.86 9.93 -1.41
CA ALA A 93 -9.91 8.93 -1.36
C ALA A 93 -9.82 7.92 -2.51
N LEU A 94 -9.51 8.39 -3.73
CA LEU A 94 -9.33 7.51 -4.89
C LEU A 94 -8.11 6.59 -4.71
N VAL A 95 -6.97 7.11 -4.28
CA VAL A 95 -5.77 6.30 -4.04
C VAL A 95 -6.03 5.25 -2.98
N ASP A 96 -6.70 5.59 -1.88
CA ASP A 96 -7.06 4.60 -0.85
C ASP A 96 -8.01 3.51 -1.39
N GLU A 97 -9.02 3.89 -2.18
CA GLU A 97 -9.92 2.94 -2.84
C GLU A 97 -9.16 1.98 -3.77
N LEU A 98 -8.34 2.52 -4.69
CA LEU A 98 -7.60 1.73 -5.68
C LEU A 98 -6.56 0.83 -5.01
N ARG A 99 -5.94 1.31 -3.93
CA ARG A 99 -5.00 0.51 -3.15
C ARG A 99 -5.68 -0.71 -2.52
N GLN A 100 -6.85 -0.54 -1.93
CA GLN A 100 -7.61 -1.65 -1.36
C GLN A 100 -7.99 -2.69 -2.42
N LYS A 101 -8.40 -2.24 -3.62
CA LYS A 101 -8.73 -3.13 -4.74
C LYS A 101 -7.53 -3.95 -5.20
N LEU A 102 -6.36 -3.32 -5.35
CA LEU A 102 -5.13 -4.03 -5.71
C LEU A 102 -4.69 -5.01 -4.62
N VAL A 103 -4.81 -4.65 -3.35
CA VAL A 103 -4.49 -5.55 -2.23
C VAL A 103 -5.39 -6.79 -2.23
N ALA A 104 -6.69 -6.61 -2.49
CA ALA A 104 -7.62 -7.73 -2.62
C ALA A 104 -7.23 -8.65 -3.79
N LEU A 105 -6.92 -8.07 -4.96
CA LEU A 105 -6.40 -8.81 -6.11
C LEU A 105 -5.13 -9.60 -5.76
N PHE A 106 -4.19 -8.98 -5.03
CA PHE A 106 -2.94 -9.64 -4.64
C PHE A 106 -3.20 -10.82 -3.70
N ALA A 107 -4.18 -10.71 -2.80
CA ALA A 107 -4.61 -11.81 -1.95
C ALA A 107 -5.22 -12.96 -2.77
N GLU A 108 -6.04 -12.67 -3.78
CA GLU A 108 -6.61 -13.69 -4.70
C GLU A 108 -5.51 -14.45 -5.46
N PHE A 109 -4.42 -13.77 -5.82
CA PHE A 109 -3.25 -14.39 -6.44
C PHE A 109 -2.36 -15.18 -5.46
N GLY A 110 -2.67 -15.15 -4.16
CA GLY A 110 -1.79 -15.72 -3.13
C GLY A 110 -0.42 -15.06 -3.08
N ALA A 111 -0.32 -13.80 -3.49
CA ALA A 111 0.95 -13.09 -3.58
C ALA A 111 1.54 -12.84 -2.19
N ALA A 112 2.86 -13.01 -2.07
CA ALA A 112 3.59 -12.56 -0.88
C ALA A 112 3.83 -11.05 -0.93
N SER A 113 4.03 -10.41 0.22
CA SER A 113 4.34 -8.98 0.30
C SER A 113 5.33 -8.70 1.43
N ASN A 114 6.20 -7.73 1.18
CA ASN A 114 7.21 -7.23 2.10
C ASN A 114 6.68 -5.84 2.47
N GLN A 115 6.41 -5.54 3.75
CA GLN A 115 5.69 -4.31 4.20
C GLN A 115 4.14 -4.45 4.28
N LEU A 116 3.65 -5.57 4.83
CA LEU A 116 2.23 -5.80 5.07
C LEU A 116 1.57 -4.69 5.92
N GLY A 117 2.24 -4.30 7.01
CA GLY A 117 1.80 -3.22 7.91
C GLY A 117 0.37 -3.42 8.40
N LYS A 118 -0.50 -2.42 8.13
CA LYS A 118 -1.96 -2.47 8.36
C LYS A 118 -2.75 -2.53 7.05
N THR A 119 -2.04 -2.54 5.92
CA THR A 119 -2.63 -2.39 4.59
C THR A 119 -3.07 -3.74 4.04
N TYR A 120 -2.28 -4.79 4.27
CA TYR A 120 -2.52 -6.13 3.74
C TYR A 120 -3.24 -7.01 4.77
N PRO A 121 -4.19 -7.86 4.33
CA PRO A 121 -5.03 -8.68 5.21
C PRO A 121 -4.29 -9.94 5.70
N TYR A 122 -3.11 -9.77 6.31
CA TYR A 122 -2.21 -10.88 6.67
C TYR A 122 -2.91 -12.02 7.41
N LEU A 123 -3.53 -11.73 8.56
CA LEU A 123 -4.15 -12.77 9.38
C LEU A 123 -5.34 -13.45 8.68
N GLU A 124 -6.10 -12.70 7.87
CA GLU A 124 -7.31 -13.18 7.19
C GLU A 124 -7.01 -14.16 6.05
N VAL A 125 -5.83 -14.06 5.43
CA VAL A 125 -5.41 -14.94 4.33
C VAL A 125 -4.58 -16.15 4.80
N LEU A 126 -4.22 -16.21 6.09
CA LEU A 126 -3.50 -17.35 6.63
C LEU A 126 -4.41 -18.58 6.76
N ARG A 127 -3.79 -19.76 6.68
CA ARG A 127 -4.44 -20.99 7.16
C ARG A 127 -4.75 -20.86 8.65
N PRO A 128 -5.86 -21.46 9.14
CA PRO A 128 -6.27 -21.35 10.54
C PRO A 128 -5.16 -21.69 11.54
N GLU A 129 -4.36 -22.71 11.27
CA GLU A 129 -3.28 -23.17 12.16
C GLU A 129 -2.15 -22.14 12.25
N SER A 130 -1.79 -21.53 11.12
CA SER A 130 -0.77 -20.47 11.08
C SER A 130 -1.27 -19.19 11.74
N ALA A 131 -2.55 -18.86 11.58
CA ALA A 131 -3.17 -17.72 12.23
C ALA A 131 -3.18 -17.89 13.76
N GLU A 132 -3.54 -19.07 14.26
CA GLU A 132 -3.49 -19.37 15.70
C GLU A 132 -2.08 -19.28 16.27
N LEU A 133 -1.06 -19.74 15.54
CA LEU A 133 0.33 -19.57 15.97
C LEU A 133 0.70 -18.09 16.10
N ALA A 134 0.36 -17.26 15.11
CA ALA A 134 0.64 -15.82 15.15
C ALA A 134 -0.08 -15.13 16.33
N LEU A 135 -1.34 -15.49 16.58
CA LEU A 135 -2.12 -14.99 17.71
C LEU A 135 -1.55 -15.46 19.05
N ALA A 136 -1.09 -16.71 19.16
CA ALA A 136 -0.46 -17.24 20.37
C ALA A 136 0.83 -16.46 20.71
N VAL A 137 1.67 -16.17 19.71
CA VAL A 137 2.86 -15.33 19.89
C VAL A 137 2.47 -13.92 20.33
N LYS A 138 1.45 -13.31 19.71
CA LYS A 138 0.96 -11.97 20.10
C LYS A 138 0.48 -11.95 21.55
N ARG A 139 -0.31 -12.94 21.98
CA ARG A 139 -0.80 -13.04 23.36
C ARG A 139 0.33 -13.23 24.38
N ALA A 140 1.35 -14.01 24.03
CA ALA A 140 2.48 -14.27 24.92
C ALA A 140 3.37 -13.03 25.14
N LEU A 141 3.57 -12.21 24.09
CA LEU A 141 4.50 -11.07 24.14
C LEU A 141 3.83 -9.72 24.39
N ASP A 142 2.56 -9.56 24.01
CA ASP A 142 1.79 -8.33 24.18
C ASP A 142 0.33 -8.64 24.59
N PRO A 143 0.13 -9.18 25.81
CA PRO A 143 -1.19 -9.60 26.29
C PRO A 143 -2.19 -8.44 26.42
N LYS A 144 -1.70 -7.19 26.52
CA LYS A 144 -2.53 -5.98 26.60
C LYS A 144 -2.74 -5.32 25.23
N GLY A 145 -2.16 -5.86 24.16
CA GLY A 145 -2.31 -5.34 22.80
C GLY A 145 -1.77 -3.91 22.60
N LEU A 146 -0.81 -3.47 23.40
CA LEU A 146 -0.31 -2.09 23.38
C LEU A 146 0.66 -1.82 22.23
N MET A 147 1.37 -2.86 21.77
CA MET A 147 2.41 -2.73 20.76
C MET A 147 1.81 -2.77 19.35
N ASN A 148 1.77 -1.58 18.71
CA ASN A 148 1.28 -1.35 17.35
C ASN A 148 -0.09 -2.00 17.06
N PRO A 149 -1.17 -1.54 17.72
CA PRO A 149 -2.50 -2.15 17.62
C PRO A 149 -2.99 -2.27 16.17
N GLY A 150 -3.50 -3.45 15.82
CA GLY A 150 -4.09 -3.75 14.50
C GLY A 150 -3.09 -4.03 13.39
N ALA A 151 -1.78 -3.93 13.63
CA ALA A 151 -0.78 -4.35 12.66
C ALA A 151 -0.93 -5.85 12.35
N LEU A 152 -0.83 -6.20 11.06
CA LEU A 152 -1.00 -7.56 10.56
C LEU A 152 -2.38 -8.19 10.86
N GLY A 153 -3.38 -7.40 11.27
CA GLY A 153 -4.66 -7.92 11.75
C GLY A 153 -4.63 -8.44 13.19
N LEU A 154 -3.48 -8.34 13.88
CA LEU A 154 -3.33 -8.78 15.26
C LEU A 154 -3.93 -7.72 16.20
N LYS A 155 -5.16 -7.96 16.63
CA LYS A 155 -5.82 -7.16 17.66
C LYS A 155 -5.49 -7.73 19.05
N GLY A 156 -5.40 -6.85 20.05
CA GLY A 156 -5.47 -7.29 21.45
C GLY A 156 -6.84 -7.90 21.75
N PRO A 157 -6.99 -8.57 22.91
CA PRO A 157 -8.31 -8.99 23.38
C PRO A 157 -9.30 -7.81 23.47
#